data_AF-A0A948QZC7-F1
#
_entry.id   AF-A0A948QZC7-F1
#
_cell.length_a   1.000
_cell.length_b   1.000
_cell.length_c   1.000
_cell.angle_alpha   90.00
_cell.angle_beta   90.00
_cell.angle_gamma   90.00
#
_symmetry.space_group_name_H-M   'P 1'
#
loop_
_entity.id
_entity.type
_entity.pdbx_description
1 polymer ?
#
loop_
_entity_poly.entity_id
_entity_poly.type
_entity_poly.pdbx_seq_one_letter_code
_entity_poly.pdbx_strand_id
1 'polypeptide(L)'
;MITRLILASALALAATSAALAADAPKSTAECMEQAFALAGTAQEKKLSDDKAGQVDELLAKMEDACTSEKFADAAKAADEINAAIGK
;
A
#
# COMPACT_ATOMS: atom_id res chain seq x y z
N MET A 1 -5.20 -8.03 48.74
CA MET A 1 -6.43 -8.09 47.94
C MET A 1 -6.51 -6.85 47.08
N ILE A 2 -6.64 -7.06 45.76
CA ILE A 2 -7.12 -6.13 44.71
C ILE A 2 -6.16 -4.97 44.34
N THR A 3 -5.18 -5.27 43.51
CA THR A 3 -4.53 -4.29 42.62
C THR A 3 -5.36 -4.20 41.34
N ARG A 4 -6.11 -3.11 41.19
CA ARG A 4 -6.72 -2.68 39.93
C ARG A 4 -6.03 -1.39 39.52
N LEU A 5 -5.52 -1.34 38.29
CA LEU A 5 -5.40 -0.16 37.42
C LEU A 5 -4.65 -0.60 36.15
N ILE A 6 -5.39 -1.17 35.19
CA ILE A 6 -5.74 -0.56 33.89
C ILE A 6 -4.53 -0.47 32.95
N LEU A 7 -4.46 -1.45 32.04
CA LEU A 7 -3.70 -1.37 30.79
C LEU A 7 -4.21 -0.16 30.00
N ALA A 8 -3.42 0.90 29.94
CA ALA A 8 -3.59 1.96 28.97
C ALA A 8 -2.96 1.50 27.65
N SER A 9 -3.72 0.70 26.89
CA SER A 9 -3.45 0.47 25.46
C SER A 9 -3.76 1.77 24.72
N ALA A 10 -2.79 2.70 24.72
CA ALA A 10 -2.82 3.84 23.83
C ALA A 10 -2.55 3.33 22.40
N LEU A 11 -3.58 2.80 21.74
CA LEU A 11 -3.65 2.83 20.29
C LEU A 11 -3.73 4.31 19.89
N ALA A 12 -2.57 4.94 19.75
CA ALA A 12 -2.43 6.14 18.96
C ALA A 12 -2.58 5.73 17.48
N LEU A 13 -3.82 5.41 17.08
CA LEU A 13 -4.26 5.50 15.70
C LEU A 13 -4.42 7.00 15.40
N ALA A 14 -3.28 7.71 15.37
CA ALA A 14 -3.22 9.02 14.77
C ALA A 14 -3.44 8.79 13.27
N ALA A 15 -4.66 9.11 12.84
CA ALA A 15 -5.01 9.29 11.45
C ALA A 15 -4.05 10.33 10.83
N THR A 16 -2.92 9.88 10.29
CA THR A 16 -2.20 10.63 9.26
C THR A 16 -2.89 10.35 7.94
N SER A 17 -4.04 11.00 7.76
CA SER A 17 -4.51 11.47 6.46
C SER A 17 -3.61 12.62 5.97
N ALA A 18 -2.29 12.45 6.08
CA ALA A 18 -1.36 13.29 5.38
C ALA A 18 -1.44 12.81 3.94
N ALA A 19 -1.92 13.71 3.08
CA ALA A 19 -1.80 13.59 1.65
C ALA A 19 -0.47 12.90 1.32
N LEU A 20 -0.54 11.76 0.64
CA LEU A 20 0.62 11.16 0.01
C LEU A 20 1.07 12.12 -1.08
N ALA A 21 1.74 13.21 -0.71
CA ALA A 21 2.83 13.71 -1.51
C ALA A 21 3.80 12.53 -1.53
N ALA A 22 3.75 11.76 -2.61
CA ALA A 22 4.42 10.48 -2.76
C ALA A 22 5.94 10.70 -2.74
N ASP A 23 6.49 10.80 -1.53
CA ASP A 23 7.87 10.42 -1.26
C ASP A 23 7.99 8.97 -1.75
N ALA A 24 8.74 8.78 -2.84
CA ALA A 24 9.03 7.45 -3.36
C ALA A 24 9.51 6.55 -2.21
N PRO A 25 9.14 5.24 -2.20
CA PRO A 25 9.52 4.34 -1.12
C PRO A 25 11.04 4.40 -0.92
N LYS A 26 11.48 4.54 0.33
CA LYS A 26 12.91 4.74 0.66
C LYS A 26 13.65 3.43 0.87
N SER A 27 12.93 2.31 0.82
CA SER A 27 13.45 0.97 1.03
C SER A 27 12.57 -0.07 0.35
N THR A 28 13.14 -1.25 0.04
CA THR A 28 12.37 -2.39 -0.48
C THR A 28 11.24 -2.80 0.46
N ALA A 29 11.45 -2.74 1.78
CA ALA A 29 10.42 -3.07 2.75
C ALA A 29 9.20 -2.14 2.65
N GLU A 30 9.41 -0.82 2.62
CA GLU A 30 8.34 0.16 2.44
C GLU A 30 7.66 0.01 1.08
N CYS A 31 8.43 -0.29 0.03
CA CYS A 31 7.91 -0.50 -1.31
C CYS A 31 6.99 -1.73 -1.37
N MET A 32 7.41 -2.84 -0.77
CA MET A 32 6.62 -4.07 -0.71
C MET A 32 5.37 -3.90 0.15
N GLU A 33 5.46 -3.18 1.27
CA GLU A 33 4.29 -2.86 2.09
C GLU A 33 3.24 -2.07 1.30
N GLN A 34 3.66 -1.11 0.47
CA GLN A 34 2.76 -0.39 -0.43
C GLN A 34 2.13 -1.31 -1.49
N ALA A 35 2.91 -2.21 -2.10
CA ALA A 35 2.39 -3.18 -3.07
C ALA A 35 1.31 -4.07 -2.44
N PHE A 36 1.54 -4.60 -1.24
CA PHE A 36 0.55 -5.40 -0.52
C PHE A 36 -0.71 -4.60 -0.15
N ALA A 37 -0.57 -3.35 0.28
CA ALA A 37 -1.72 -2.49 0.58
C ALA A 37 -2.57 -2.20 -0.68
N LEU A 38 -1.92 -1.98 -1.82
CA LEU A 38 -2.58 -1.79 -3.11
C LEU A 38 -3.29 -3.06 -3.57
N ALA A 39 -2.66 -4.23 -3.43
CA ALA A 39 -3.28 -5.51 -3.72
C ALA A 39 -4.53 -5.77 -2.87
N GLY A 40 -4.45 -5.51 -1.56
CA GLY A 40 -5.60 -5.60 -0.66
C GLY A 40 -6.74 -4.67 -1.09
N THR A 41 -6.43 -3.42 -1.41
CA THR A 41 -7.43 -2.45 -1.88
C THR A 41 -8.07 -2.88 -3.20
N ALA A 42 -7.27 -3.39 -4.14
CA ALA A 42 -7.76 -3.89 -5.43
C ALA A 42 -8.73 -5.07 -5.25
N GLN A 43 -8.41 -5.99 -4.32
CA GLN A 43 -9.27 -7.12 -3.98
C GLN A 43 -10.62 -6.66 -3.40
N GLU A 44 -10.62 -5.64 -2.54
CA GLU A 44 -11.85 -5.06 -1.97
C GLU A 44 -12.73 -4.35 -3.01
N LYS A 45 -12.11 -3.78 -4.05
CA LYS A 45 -12.78 -2.99 -5.08
C LYS A 45 -13.60 -3.83 -6.06
N LYS A 46 -13.49 -5.17 -6.04
CA LYS A 46 -14.21 -6.10 -6.94
C LYS A 46 -14.16 -5.62 -8.39
N LEU A 47 -12.95 -5.36 -8.86
CA LEU A 47 -12.69 -4.89 -10.23
C LEU A 47 -13.26 -5.88 -11.25
N SER A 48 -13.69 -5.37 -12.41
CA SER A 48 -13.99 -6.23 -13.57
C SER A 48 -12.74 -7.02 -13.98
N ASP A 49 -12.90 -8.20 -14.58
CA ASP A 49 -11.79 -9.10 -14.93
C ASP A 49 -10.67 -8.39 -15.72
N ASP A 50 -11.02 -7.53 -16.67
CA ASP A 50 -10.03 -6.74 -17.43
C ASP A 50 -9.19 -5.81 -16.54
N LYS A 51 -9.83 -5.14 -15.58
CA LYS A 51 -9.16 -4.25 -14.63
C LYS A 51 -8.39 -5.02 -13.57
N ALA A 52 -8.90 -6.15 -13.13
CA ALA A 52 -8.21 -7.04 -12.21
C ALA A 52 -6.90 -7.54 -12.84
N GLY A 53 -6.95 -8.03 -14.08
CA GLY A 53 -5.76 -8.45 -14.82
C GLY A 53 -4.76 -7.31 -15.05
N GLN A 54 -5.24 -6.09 -15.33
CA GLN A 54 -4.38 -4.92 -15.43
C GLN A 54 -3.68 -4.60 -14.10
N VAL A 55 -4.41 -4.62 -12.98
CA VAL A 55 -3.85 -4.33 -11.66
C VAL A 55 -2.87 -5.41 -11.21
N ASP A 56 -3.14 -6.68 -11.50
CA ASP A 56 -2.22 -7.78 -11.21
C ASP A 56 -0.89 -7.63 -11.98
N GLU A 57 -0.94 -7.23 -13.24
CA GLU A 57 0.28 -6.97 -14.03
C GLU A 57 1.07 -5.77 -13.47
N LEU A 58 0.38 -4.71 -13.06
CA LEU A 58 1.00 -3.55 -12.45
C LEU A 58 1.59 -3.85 -11.07
N LEU A 59 0.93 -4.69 -10.26
CA LEU A 59 1.46 -5.17 -8.98
C LEU A 59 2.73 -5.99 -9.19
N ALA A 60 2.74 -6.92 -10.14
CA ALA A 60 3.94 -7.69 -10.47
C ALA A 60 5.11 -6.78 -10.91
N LYS A 61 4.83 -5.75 -11.73
CA LYS A 61 5.83 -4.73 -12.11
C LYS A 61 6.32 -3.93 -10.91
N MET A 62 5.42 -3.57 -10.00
CA MET A 62 5.77 -2.85 -8.77
C MET A 62 6.66 -3.71 -7.88
N GLU A 63 6.34 -4.98 -7.67
CA GLU A 63 7.15 -5.93 -6.90
C GLU A 63 8.55 -6.12 -7.51
N ASP A 64 8.66 -6.30 -8.83
CA ASP A 64 9.96 -6.37 -9.53
C ASP A 64 10.78 -5.09 -9.31
N ALA A 65 10.15 -3.92 -9.48
CA ALA A 65 10.80 -2.63 -9.23
C ALA A 65 11.22 -2.45 -7.76
N CYS A 66 10.41 -2.92 -6.81
CA CYS A 66 10.74 -2.90 -5.38
C CYS A 66 11.95 -3.79 -5.05
N THR A 67 12.02 -5.00 -5.61
CA THR A 67 13.19 -5.90 -5.42
C THR A 67 14.45 -5.41 -6.12
N SER A 68 14.28 -4.70 -7.24
CA SER A 68 15.38 -4.10 -8.01
C SER A 68 15.80 -2.71 -7.50
N GLU A 69 15.23 -2.25 -6.37
CA GLU A 69 15.45 -0.92 -5.77
C GLU A 69 15.16 0.25 -6.74
N LYS A 70 14.33 0.00 -7.77
CA LYS A 70 13.85 1.00 -8.72
C LYS A 70 12.60 1.70 -8.19
N PHE A 71 12.73 2.36 -7.06
CA PHE A 71 11.60 2.94 -6.32
C PHE A 71 10.79 3.98 -7.11
N ALA A 72 11.42 4.68 -8.05
CA ALA A 72 10.72 5.60 -8.96
C ALA A 72 9.80 4.86 -9.94
N ASP A 73 10.18 3.68 -10.41
CA ASP A 73 9.35 2.86 -11.30
C ASP A 73 8.23 2.16 -10.51
N ALA A 74 8.53 1.73 -9.29
CA ALA A 74 7.50 1.23 -8.37
C ALA A 74 6.45 2.29 -8.04
N ALA A 75 6.85 3.55 -7.83
CA ALA A 75 5.92 4.66 -7.59
C ALA A 75 4.99 4.91 -8.79
N LYS A 76 5.52 4.86 -10.03
CA LYS A 76 4.69 4.98 -11.24
C LYS A 76 3.67 3.84 -11.33
N ALA A 77 4.10 2.61 -11.11
CA ALA A 77 3.19 1.46 -11.09
C ALA A 77 2.11 1.63 -10.01
N ALA A 78 2.47 2.13 -8.83
CA ALA A 78 1.51 2.43 -7.77
C ALA A 78 0.48 3.51 -8.18
N ASP A 79 0.89 4.57 -8.86
CA ASP A 79 0.00 5.59 -9.40
C ASP A 79 -0.98 5.02 -10.44
N GLU A 80 -0.48 4.15 -11.33
CA GLU A 80 -1.32 3.45 -12.31
C GLU A 80 -2.33 2.52 -11.65
N ILE A 81 -1.94 1.80 -10.58
CA ILE A 81 -2.85 0.97 -9.80
C ILE A 81 -3.91 1.83 -9.11
N ASN A 82 -3.52 2.94 -8.48
CA ASN A 82 -4.46 3.88 -7.85
C ASN A 82 -5.49 4.41 -8.85
N ALA A 83 -5.05 4.76 -10.06
CA ALA A 83 -5.95 5.19 -11.13
C ALA A 83 -6.91 4.07 -11.56
N ALA A 84 -6.44 2.82 -11.67
CA ALA A 84 -7.26 1.68 -12.07
C ALA A 84 -8.34 1.34 -11.01
N ILE A 85 -7.99 1.45 -9.72
CA ILE A 85 -8.89 1.19 -8.58
C ILE A 85 -9.71 2.42 -8.14
N GLY A 86 -9.49 3.57 -8.77
CA GLY A 86 -10.19 4.83 -8.49
C GLY A 86 -9.90 5.37 -7.09
N LYS A 87 -8.62 5.56 -6.78
CA LYS A 87 -8.12 6.19 -5.56
C LYS A 87 -7.39 7.50 -5.87
#